data_AF-A0AAD6VTX9-F1
#
_entry.id   AF-A0AAD6VTX9-F1
#
_cell.length_a   1.000
_cell.length_b   1.000
_cell.length_c   1.000
_cell.angle_alpha   90.00
_cell.angle_beta   90.00
_cell.angle_gamma   90.00
#
_symmetry.space_group_name_H-M   'P 1'
#
loop_
_entity.id
_entity.type
_entity.pdbx_description
1 polymer ?
#
loop_
_entity_poly.entity_id
_entity_poly.type
_entity_poly.pdbx_seq_one_letter_code
_entity_poly.pdbx_strand_id
1 'polypeptide(L)'
;MPPYQTRANASGASDFRLGEIDTNPDADSVLWDLYLKEAGRSDEVMIHGFQDTVNYVLVFAAIFSAVVATFIVHTSQAFQPNQAQITNELLLEQIIPLLRANGNSSEIAKIPFPPTIRVDSRTYTNSDIWINVLGYTSLAISIGTALASGLVMQWLQVYVSPIAGDAKDRVLSHQLRLQSFHEWRLPEVVGLQPLFLHTSLGIFAIAFIVFIYNL
;
A
#
# COMPACT_ATOMS: atom_id res chain seq x y z
N MET A 1 -61.00 -28.16 68.29
CA MET A 1 -60.21 -27.79 67.10
C MET A 1 -58.91 -27.15 67.58
N PRO A 2 -57.75 -27.84 67.42
CA PRO A 2 -56.45 -27.36 67.88
C PRO A 2 -55.68 -26.54 66.81
N PRO A 3 -54.63 -25.79 67.19
CA PRO A 3 -54.02 -24.74 66.36
C PRO A 3 -52.74 -25.17 65.60
N TYR A 4 -52.43 -24.30 64.62
CA TYR A 4 -51.22 -24.11 63.81
C TYR A 4 -49.89 -24.73 64.29
N GLN A 5 -49.22 -25.48 63.42
CA GLN A 5 -47.76 -25.62 63.41
C GLN A 5 -47.20 -25.29 62.02
N THR A 6 -46.39 -24.25 61.98
CA THR A 6 -45.58 -23.81 60.84
C THR A 6 -44.34 -24.69 60.77
N ARG A 7 -44.14 -25.44 59.67
CA ARG A 7 -42.85 -26.07 59.36
C ARG A 7 -42.34 -25.50 58.05
N ALA A 8 -41.37 -24.59 58.14
CA ALA A 8 -40.60 -24.12 57.01
C ALA A 8 -39.79 -25.31 56.45
N ASN A 9 -40.17 -25.79 55.28
CA ASN A 9 -39.31 -26.62 54.45
C ASN A 9 -38.49 -25.69 53.55
N ALA A 10 -37.26 -25.43 53.95
CA ALA A 10 -36.23 -24.92 53.06
C ALA A 10 -35.52 -26.12 52.42
N SER A 11 -35.98 -26.57 51.26
CA SER A 11 -35.27 -27.54 50.41
C SER A 11 -35.46 -27.25 48.92
N GLY A 12 -35.32 -25.98 48.55
CA GLY A 12 -35.42 -25.49 47.18
C GLY A 12 -34.20 -24.67 46.78
N ALA A 13 -33.02 -25.02 47.28
CA ALA A 13 -31.77 -24.62 46.65
C ALA A 13 -31.36 -25.78 45.77
N SER A 14 -31.71 -25.71 44.48
CA SER A 14 -31.07 -26.52 43.46
C SER A 14 -29.60 -26.10 43.46
N ASP A 15 -28.78 -26.83 44.22
CA ASP A 15 -27.34 -26.90 44.02
C ASP A 15 -27.13 -27.10 42.52
N PHE A 16 -26.69 -26.03 41.85
CA PHE A 16 -25.95 -26.16 40.62
C PHE A 16 -24.65 -26.85 41.02
N ARG A 17 -24.75 -28.18 41.17
CA ARG A 17 -23.60 -29.06 41.29
C ARG A 17 -22.84 -28.79 40.00
N LEU A 18 -21.72 -28.07 40.11
CA LEU A 18 -20.62 -28.21 39.18
C LEU A 18 -20.27 -29.69 39.24
N GLY A 19 -20.98 -30.46 38.42
CA GLY A 19 -20.77 -31.88 38.27
C GLY A 19 -19.30 -32.02 37.99
N GLU A 20 -18.62 -32.72 38.91
CA GLU A 20 -17.62 -33.72 38.59
C GLU A 20 -17.38 -33.73 37.08
N ILE A 21 -16.34 -33.02 36.64
CA ILE A 21 -15.87 -33.07 35.27
C ILE A 21 -15.54 -34.54 35.09
N ASP A 22 -16.47 -35.28 34.53
CA ASP A 22 -16.30 -36.67 34.15
C ASP A 22 -15.17 -36.59 33.13
N THR A 23 -13.94 -36.84 33.57
CA THR A 23 -12.73 -36.77 32.74
C THR A 23 -12.73 -38.00 31.84
N ASN A 24 -13.71 -38.05 30.95
CA ASN A 24 -13.74 -38.97 29.85
C ASN A 24 -12.77 -38.41 28.79
N PRO A 25 -11.64 -39.07 28.52
CA PRO A 25 -10.66 -38.64 27.49
C PRO A 25 -11.25 -38.65 26.07
N ASP A 26 -12.43 -39.23 25.89
CA ASP A 26 -13.16 -39.19 24.62
C ASP A 26 -14.06 -37.95 24.54
N ALA A 27 -14.47 -37.37 25.67
CA ALA A 27 -15.34 -36.20 25.71
C ALA A 27 -14.56 -34.89 25.57
N ASP A 28 -13.34 -34.82 26.11
CA ASP A 28 -12.49 -33.63 25.97
C ASP A 28 -11.95 -33.49 24.55
N SER A 29 -11.51 -34.58 23.91
CA SER A 29 -11.08 -34.60 22.50
C SER A 29 -12.19 -34.16 21.53
N VAL A 30 -13.43 -34.63 21.73
CA VAL A 30 -14.60 -34.20 20.96
C VAL A 30 -14.90 -32.71 21.16
N LEU A 31 -14.74 -32.19 22.39
CA LEU A 31 -14.94 -30.76 22.67
C LEU A 31 -13.88 -29.90 21.96
N TRP A 32 -12.60 -30.32 21.98
CA TRP A 32 -11.52 -29.61 21.29
C TRP A 32 -11.73 -29.60 19.78
N ASP A 33 -12.16 -30.71 19.19
CA ASP A 33 -12.47 -30.79 17.76
C ASP A 33 -13.68 -29.93 17.37
N LEU A 34 -14.72 -29.89 18.21
CA LEU A 34 -15.87 -29.01 18.00
C LEU A 34 -15.47 -27.53 18.05
N TYR A 35 -14.61 -27.14 19.00
CA TYR A 35 -14.06 -25.79 19.09
C TYR A 35 -13.20 -25.43 17.87
N LEU A 36 -12.25 -26.30 17.48
CA LEU A 36 -11.40 -26.10 16.31
C LEU A 36 -12.21 -25.93 15.02
N LYS A 37 -13.30 -26.69 14.89
CA LYS A 37 -14.21 -26.60 13.73
C LYS A 37 -14.93 -25.26 13.68
N GLU A 38 -15.45 -24.78 14.81
CA GLU A 38 -16.15 -23.49 14.85
C GLU A 38 -15.20 -22.30 14.70
N ALA A 39 -14.02 -22.37 15.34
CA ALA A 39 -12.95 -21.38 15.19
C ALA A 39 -12.48 -21.29 13.74
N GLY A 40 -12.22 -22.44 13.09
CA GLY A 40 -11.80 -22.48 11.69
C GLY A 40 -12.82 -21.85 10.73
N ARG A 41 -14.13 -22.00 11.01
CA ARG A 41 -15.20 -21.35 10.22
C ARG A 41 -15.18 -19.83 10.36
N SER A 42 -14.93 -19.32 11.58
CA SER A 42 -14.81 -17.88 11.82
C SER A 42 -13.55 -17.31 11.17
N ASP A 43 -12.44 -18.05 11.24
CA ASP A 43 -11.17 -17.65 10.65
C ASP A 43 -11.29 -17.58 9.12
N GLU A 44 -11.92 -18.57 8.48
CA GLU A 44 -12.11 -18.60 7.03
C GLU A 44 -12.82 -17.36 6.51
N VAL A 45 -13.89 -16.91 7.18
CA VAL A 45 -14.61 -15.68 6.82
C VAL A 45 -13.72 -14.45 6.95
N MET A 46 -12.96 -14.35 8.04
CA MET A 46 -12.05 -13.22 8.28
C MET A 46 -10.92 -13.18 7.23
N ILE A 47 -10.33 -14.34 6.95
CA ILE A 47 -9.24 -14.52 6.00
C ILE A 47 -9.67 -14.15 4.60
N HIS A 48 -10.85 -14.60 4.17
CA HIS A 48 -11.42 -14.22 2.88
C HIS A 48 -11.57 -12.70 2.75
N GLY A 49 -12.11 -12.02 3.78
CA GLY A 49 -12.24 -10.57 3.77
C GLY A 49 -10.90 -9.82 3.65
N PHE A 50 -9.85 -10.31 4.31
CA PHE A 50 -8.50 -9.74 4.16
C PHE A 50 -7.90 -10.02 2.80
N GLN A 51 -8.04 -11.23 2.25
CA GLN A 51 -7.55 -11.57 0.92
C GLN A 51 -8.20 -10.68 -0.15
N ASP A 52 -9.51 -10.48 -0.08
CA ASP A 52 -10.23 -9.62 -1.04
C ASP A 52 -9.71 -8.17 -0.98
N THR A 53 -9.51 -7.65 0.24
CA THR A 53 -8.97 -6.29 0.44
C THR A 53 -7.54 -6.15 -0.08
N VAL A 54 -6.67 -7.10 0.27
CA VAL A 54 -5.26 -7.16 -0.15
C VAL A 54 -5.15 -7.26 -1.67
N ASN A 55 -5.96 -8.13 -2.29
CA ASN A 55 -5.99 -8.34 -3.74
C ASN A 55 -6.45 -7.07 -4.47
N TYR A 56 -7.51 -6.42 -3.98
CA TYR A 56 -7.97 -5.14 -4.52
C TYR A 56 -6.86 -4.08 -4.47
N VAL A 57 -6.24 -3.90 -3.31
CA VAL A 57 -5.16 -2.92 -3.11
C VAL A 57 -3.97 -3.23 -4.03
N LEU A 58 -3.60 -4.50 -4.17
CA LEU A 58 -2.45 -4.91 -4.98
C LEU A 58 -2.67 -4.68 -6.47
N VAL A 59 -3.85 -5.04 -7.00
CA VAL A 59 -4.22 -4.80 -8.40
C VAL A 59 -4.25 -3.31 -8.70
N PHE A 60 -4.89 -2.52 -7.83
CA PHE A 60 -4.94 -1.08 -8.00
C PHE A 60 -3.53 -0.48 -7.94
N ALA A 61 -2.72 -0.84 -6.96
CA ALA A 61 -1.36 -0.33 -6.82
C ALA A 61 -0.49 -0.68 -8.02
N ALA A 62 -0.62 -1.88 -8.59
CA ALA A 62 0.13 -2.28 -9.78
C ALA A 62 -0.22 -1.42 -11.00
N ILE A 63 -1.52 -1.26 -11.29
CA ILE A 63 -2.00 -0.48 -12.43
C ILE A 63 -1.65 0.99 -12.23
N PHE A 64 -1.92 1.54 -11.04
CA PHE A 64 -1.61 2.93 -10.72
C PHE A 64 -0.11 3.21 -10.83
N SER A 65 0.75 2.33 -10.32
CA SER A 65 2.20 2.48 -10.43
C SER A 65 2.68 2.49 -11.89
N ALA A 66 2.06 1.67 -12.76
CA ALA A 66 2.38 1.68 -14.18
C ALA A 66 2.04 3.03 -14.83
N VAL A 67 0.84 3.57 -14.57
CA VAL A 67 0.40 4.87 -15.09
C VAL A 67 1.30 6.00 -14.59
N VAL A 68 1.60 6.03 -13.29
CA VAL A 68 2.47 7.05 -12.68
C VAL A 68 3.90 6.94 -13.22
N ALA A 69 4.43 5.73 -13.41
CA ALA A 69 5.76 5.54 -13.98
C ALA A 69 5.85 6.08 -15.42
N THR A 70 4.85 5.80 -16.26
CA THR A 70 4.78 6.37 -17.61
C THR A 70 4.70 7.89 -17.58
N PHE A 71 3.88 8.45 -16.69
CA PHE A 71 3.79 9.90 -16.50
C PHE A 71 5.14 10.50 -16.12
N ILE A 72 5.84 9.92 -15.12
CA ILE A 72 7.17 10.38 -14.70
C ILE A 72 8.18 10.31 -15.85
N VAL A 73 8.17 9.23 -16.64
CA VAL A 73 9.04 9.12 -17.83
C VAL A 73 8.76 10.26 -18.82
N HIS A 74 7.49 10.62 -19.01
CA HIS A 74 7.13 11.74 -19.89
C HIS A 74 7.55 13.09 -19.30
N THR A 75 7.26 13.36 -18.03
CA THR A 75 7.60 14.64 -17.37
C THR A 75 9.10 14.80 -17.13
N SER A 76 9.84 13.71 -17.01
CA SER A 76 11.30 13.77 -16.84
C SER A 76 12.03 14.12 -18.14
N GLN A 77 11.41 13.89 -19.31
CA GLN A 77 11.94 14.39 -20.58
C GLN A 77 11.95 15.92 -20.66
N ALA A 78 11.10 16.61 -19.90
CA ALA A 78 11.15 18.07 -19.78
C ALA A 78 12.45 18.55 -19.10
N PHE A 79 13.12 17.70 -18.31
CA PHE A 79 14.45 18.00 -17.77
C PHE A 79 15.59 17.70 -18.75
N GLN A 80 15.30 17.11 -19.90
CA GLN A 80 16.33 16.95 -20.92
C GLN A 80 16.37 18.22 -21.76
N PRO A 81 17.57 18.78 -22.01
CA PRO A 81 17.71 19.88 -22.93
C PRO A 81 17.14 19.42 -24.28
N ASN A 82 16.12 20.11 -24.79
CA ASN A 82 15.51 19.77 -26.05
C ASN A 82 16.57 19.99 -27.15
N GLN A 83 17.21 18.91 -27.60
CA GLN A 83 18.30 18.97 -28.58
C GLN A 83 17.87 19.68 -29.85
N ALA A 84 16.58 19.63 -30.21
CA ALA A 84 16.04 20.37 -31.35
C ALA A 84 16.00 21.89 -31.08
N GLN A 85 15.66 22.33 -29.87
CA GLN A 85 15.73 23.76 -29.51
C GLN A 85 17.18 24.25 -29.46
N ILE A 86 18.09 23.49 -28.84
CA ILE A 86 19.52 23.84 -28.82
C ILE A 86 20.09 23.90 -30.24
N THR A 87 19.75 22.93 -31.10
CA THR A 87 20.20 22.91 -32.49
C THR A 87 19.60 24.07 -33.28
N ASN A 88 18.33 24.42 -33.05
CA ASN A 88 17.68 25.55 -33.71
C ASN A 88 18.24 26.89 -33.26
N GLU A 89 18.47 27.09 -31.96
CA GLU A 89 19.12 28.28 -31.42
C GLU A 89 20.56 28.40 -31.96
N LEU A 90 21.31 27.29 -31.99
CA LEU A 90 22.64 27.25 -32.57
C LEU A 90 22.63 27.58 -34.08
N LEU A 91 21.67 27.02 -34.83
CA LEU A 91 21.52 27.29 -36.26
C LEU A 91 21.19 28.76 -36.52
N LEU A 92 20.23 29.32 -35.78
CA LEU A 92 19.76 30.69 -35.94
C LEU A 92 20.80 31.72 -35.48
N GLU A 93 21.45 31.49 -34.34
CA GLU A 93 22.40 32.45 -33.75
C GLU A 93 23.81 32.34 -34.33
N GLN A 94 24.27 31.15 -34.75
CA GLN A 94 25.66 30.98 -35.22
C GLN A 94 25.76 30.73 -36.73
N ILE A 95 24.98 29.79 -37.26
CA ILE A 95 25.23 29.28 -38.62
C ILE A 95 24.68 30.24 -39.69
N ILE A 96 23.51 30.85 -39.48
CA ILE A 96 22.91 31.80 -40.43
C ILE A 96 23.73 33.09 -40.60
N PRO A 97 24.24 33.74 -39.54
CA PRO A 97 25.09 34.93 -39.69
C PRO A 97 26.42 34.62 -40.39
N LEU A 98 27.03 33.46 -40.13
CA LEU A 98 28.26 33.02 -40.79
C LEU A 98 28.05 32.78 -42.29
N LEU A 99 26.94 32.12 -42.67
CA LEU A 99 26.58 31.90 -44.07
C LEU A 99 26.32 33.22 -44.81
N ARG A 100 25.72 34.22 -44.15
CA ARG A 100 25.48 35.55 -44.72
C ARG A 100 26.78 36.33 -44.95
N ALA A 101 27.77 36.15 -44.08
CA ALA A 101 29.07 36.81 -44.18
C ALA A 101 30.04 36.12 -45.16
N ASN A 102 29.75 34.90 -45.61
CA ASN A 102 30.61 34.10 -46.51
C ASN A 102 30.83 34.72 -47.91
N GLY A 103 30.17 35.85 -48.23
CA GLY A 103 30.39 36.62 -49.46
C GLY A 103 31.29 37.86 -49.30
N ASN A 104 31.53 38.34 -48.08
CA ASN A 104 32.29 39.57 -47.79
C ASN A 104 33.26 39.32 -46.62
N SER A 105 34.55 39.10 -46.92
CA SER A 105 35.59 38.78 -45.94
C SER A 105 35.79 39.85 -44.85
N SER A 106 35.40 41.10 -45.10
CA SER A 106 35.44 42.21 -44.14
C SER A 106 34.28 42.22 -43.12
N GLU A 107 33.20 41.49 -43.39
CA GLU A 107 32.07 41.34 -42.46
C GLU A 107 32.23 40.16 -41.51
N ILE A 108 32.98 39.13 -41.92
CA ILE A 108 33.30 37.95 -41.07
C ILE A 108 34.03 38.37 -39.79
N ALA A 109 34.94 39.35 -39.88
CA ALA A 109 35.68 39.89 -38.74
C ALA A 109 34.85 40.77 -37.80
N LYS A 110 33.65 41.21 -38.23
CA LYS A 110 32.72 42.00 -37.42
C LYS A 110 31.67 41.14 -36.70
N ILE A 111 31.64 39.84 -36.96
CA ILE A 111 30.77 38.91 -36.25
C ILE A 111 31.29 38.86 -34.81
N PRO A 112 30.50 39.28 -33.80
CA PRO A 112 30.89 39.14 -32.41
C PRO A 112 31.25 37.67 -32.14
N PHE A 113 32.37 37.43 -31.44
CA PHE A 113 32.67 36.11 -30.89
C PHE A 113 31.41 35.59 -30.19
N PRO A 114 31.03 34.31 -30.39
CA PRO A 114 29.80 33.82 -29.81
C PRO A 114 29.88 34.07 -28.29
N PRO A 115 28.81 34.59 -27.66
CA PRO A 115 28.72 34.48 -26.22
C PRO A 115 28.96 33.00 -25.91
N THR A 116 29.87 32.70 -24.99
CA THR A 116 30.04 31.34 -24.47
C THR A 116 28.63 30.85 -24.20
N ILE A 117 28.20 29.79 -24.91
CA ILE A 117 26.86 29.23 -24.74
C ILE A 117 26.78 28.94 -23.25
N ARG A 118 26.06 29.79 -22.52
CA ARG A 118 25.82 29.58 -21.11
C ARG A 118 24.80 28.46 -21.11
N VAL A 119 25.29 27.23 -21.09
CA VAL A 119 24.52 26.01 -20.81
C VAL A 119 23.88 26.09 -19.39
N ASP A 120 24.06 27.20 -18.68
CA ASP A 120 23.34 27.60 -17.47
C ASP A 120 21.96 28.22 -17.74
N SER A 121 21.45 28.24 -18.98
CA SER A 121 20.04 28.54 -19.21
C SER A 121 19.22 27.43 -18.55
N ARG A 122 18.86 27.65 -17.28
CA ARG A 122 17.99 26.80 -16.47
C ARG A 122 16.70 26.54 -17.25
N THR A 123 16.68 25.44 -18.00
CA THR A 123 15.58 24.98 -18.87
C THR A 123 14.49 24.27 -18.10
N TYR A 124 14.44 24.45 -16.77
CA TYR A 124 13.49 23.77 -15.89
C TYR A 124 12.83 24.78 -14.97
N THR A 125 11.51 24.78 -14.99
CA THR A 125 10.66 25.63 -14.17
C THR A 125 10.52 25.00 -12.78
N ASN A 126 10.25 25.79 -11.73
CA ASN A 126 9.99 25.23 -10.40
C ASN A 126 8.81 24.25 -10.40
N SER A 127 7.81 24.45 -11.27
CA SER A 127 6.68 23.54 -11.48
C SER A 127 7.12 22.15 -11.94
N ASP A 128 8.10 22.04 -12.84
CA ASP A 128 8.58 20.76 -13.36
C ASP A 128 9.19 19.89 -12.26
N ILE A 129 9.92 20.52 -11.33
CA ILE A 129 10.48 19.87 -10.14
C ILE A 129 9.36 19.35 -9.25
N TRP A 130 8.37 20.19 -8.93
CA TRP A 130 7.25 19.80 -8.08
C TRP A 130 6.40 18.69 -8.68
N ILE A 131 6.11 18.72 -9.98
CA ILE A 131 5.36 17.67 -10.68
C ILE A 131 6.07 16.31 -10.54
N ASN A 132 7.38 16.28 -10.76
CA ASN A 132 8.15 15.04 -10.66
C ASN A 132 8.27 14.57 -9.21
N VAL A 133 8.54 15.46 -8.26
CA VAL A 133 8.57 15.10 -6.82
C VAL A 133 7.23 14.53 -6.38
N LEU A 134 6.11 15.18 -6.71
CA LEU A 134 4.77 14.69 -6.40
C LEU A 134 4.50 13.33 -7.08
N GLY A 135 4.90 13.17 -8.33
CA GLY A 135 4.85 11.89 -9.04
C GLY A 135 5.63 10.78 -8.32
N TYR A 136 6.91 10.99 -8.01
CA TYR A 136 7.73 10.00 -7.29
C TYR A 136 7.18 9.68 -5.90
N THR A 137 6.68 10.68 -5.16
CA THR A 137 6.08 10.44 -3.84
C THR A 137 4.82 9.61 -3.92
N SER A 138 3.92 9.88 -4.87
CA SER A 138 2.73 9.05 -5.11
C SER A 138 3.11 7.60 -5.44
N LEU A 139 4.11 7.41 -6.32
CA LEU A 139 4.63 6.10 -6.69
C LEU A 139 5.20 5.34 -5.47
N ALA A 140 6.01 6.02 -4.64
CA ALA A 140 6.60 5.43 -3.44
C ALA A 140 5.53 4.99 -2.43
N ILE A 141 4.50 5.81 -2.20
CA ILE A 141 3.39 5.47 -1.29
C ILE A 141 2.60 4.27 -1.84
N SER A 142 2.36 4.23 -3.16
CA SER A 142 1.66 3.11 -3.82
C SER A 142 2.45 1.80 -3.66
N ILE A 143 3.75 1.82 -3.95
CA ILE A 143 4.62 0.65 -3.81
C ILE A 143 4.72 0.22 -2.33
N GLY A 144 4.87 1.18 -1.41
CA GLY A 144 4.88 0.88 0.03
C GLY A 144 3.59 0.20 0.50
N THR A 145 2.44 0.66 -0.02
CA THR A 145 1.13 0.05 0.26
C THR A 145 1.04 -1.37 -0.31
N ALA A 146 1.57 -1.60 -1.51
CA ALA A 146 1.65 -2.92 -2.13
C ALA A 146 2.56 -3.89 -1.35
N LEU A 147 3.71 -3.41 -0.86
CA LEU A 147 4.63 -4.21 -0.03
C LEU A 147 3.98 -4.60 1.29
N ALA A 148 3.31 -3.66 1.96
CA ALA A 148 2.52 -3.96 3.16
C ALA A 148 1.44 -5.02 2.87
N SER A 149 0.81 -4.96 1.69
CA SER A 149 -0.21 -5.92 1.25
C SER A 149 0.36 -7.32 1.09
N GLY A 150 1.54 -7.41 0.47
CA GLY A 150 2.28 -8.67 0.36
C GLY A 150 2.65 -9.25 1.72
N LEU A 151 3.06 -8.41 2.68
CA LEU A 151 3.39 -8.88 4.03
C LEU A 151 2.18 -9.43 4.79
N VAL A 152 1.02 -8.76 4.65
CA VAL A 152 -0.26 -9.26 5.19
C VAL A 152 -0.61 -10.60 4.56
N MET A 153 -0.49 -10.72 3.23
CA MET A 153 -0.76 -11.98 2.52
C MET A 153 0.16 -13.12 3.00
N GLN A 154 1.45 -12.83 3.18
CA GLN A 154 2.42 -13.80 3.68
C GLN A 154 2.08 -14.24 5.11
N TRP A 155 1.70 -13.32 5.98
CA TRP A 155 1.25 -13.64 7.34
C TRP A 155 -0.01 -14.51 7.32
N LEU A 156 -0.96 -14.21 6.44
CA LEU A 156 -2.20 -14.95 6.31
C LEU A 156 -1.96 -16.39 5.84
N GLN A 157 -1.01 -16.60 4.93
CA GLN A 157 -0.59 -17.93 4.49
C GLN A 157 0.05 -18.73 5.64
N VAL A 158 0.87 -18.08 6.48
CA VAL A 158 1.44 -18.71 7.67
C VAL A 158 0.34 -19.05 8.69
N TYR A 159 -0.67 -18.19 8.83
CA TYR A 159 -1.80 -18.39 9.73
C TYR A 159 -2.62 -19.63 9.36
N VAL A 160 -2.91 -19.83 8.07
CA VAL A 160 -3.68 -20.98 7.55
C VAL A 160 -2.86 -22.28 7.48
N SER A 161 -1.53 -22.19 7.61
CA SER A 161 -0.65 -23.35 7.48
C SER A 161 -1.05 -24.47 8.47
N PRO A 162 -1.37 -25.68 7.97
CA PRO A 162 -1.88 -26.78 8.78
C PRO A 162 -0.84 -27.23 9.81
N ILE A 163 -1.30 -27.41 11.05
CA ILE A 163 -0.47 -27.84 12.17
C ILE A 163 -0.69 -29.34 12.38
N ALA A 164 0.38 -30.12 12.26
CA ALA A 164 0.37 -31.54 12.60
C ALA A 164 0.51 -31.72 14.12
N GLY A 165 -0.34 -32.54 14.75
CA GLY A 165 -0.29 -32.79 16.19
C GLY A 165 -1.64 -33.18 16.80
N ASP A 166 -1.65 -33.40 18.11
CA ASP A 166 -2.84 -33.70 18.90
C ASP A 166 -3.82 -32.51 18.93
N ALA A 167 -5.10 -32.75 19.19
CA ALA A 167 -6.14 -31.71 19.17
C ALA A 167 -5.83 -30.56 20.14
N LYS A 168 -5.25 -30.86 21.31
CA LYS A 168 -4.82 -29.85 22.30
C LYS A 168 -3.67 -28.96 21.79
N ASP A 169 -2.67 -29.54 21.12
CA ASP A 169 -1.54 -28.79 20.57
C ASP A 169 -1.98 -27.83 19.44
N ARG A 170 -2.97 -28.27 18.65
CA ARG A 170 -3.58 -27.45 17.59
C ARG A 170 -4.34 -26.25 18.18
N VAL A 171 -5.07 -26.44 19.28
CA VAL A 171 -5.78 -25.35 19.98
C VAL A 171 -4.81 -24.34 20.59
N LEU A 172 -3.75 -24.80 21.27
CA LEU A 172 -2.74 -23.91 21.84
C LEU A 172 -2.04 -23.07 20.76
N SER A 173 -1.69 -23.70 19.64
CA SER A 173 -1.06 -23.00 18.53
C SER A 173 -1.99 -21.99 17.86
N HIS A 174 -3.29 -22.31 17.73
CA HIS A 174 -4.31 -21.38 17.26
C HIS A 174 -4.42 -20.16 18.19
N GLN A 175 -4.46 -20.37 19.51
CA GLN A 175 -4.53 -19.28 20.47
C GLN A 175 -3.29 -18.38 20.45
N LEU A 176 -2.09 -18.94 20.34
CA LEU A 176 -0.86 -18.14 20.20
C LEU A 176 -0.86 -17.30 18.92
N ARG A 177 -1.39 -17.84 17.81
CA ARG A 177 -1.55 -17.10 16.55
C ARG A 177 -2.61 -16.00 16.68
N LEU A 178 -3.71 -16.25 17.38
CA LEU A 178 -4.75 -15.26 17.63
C LEU A 178 -4.28 -14.14 18.56
N GLN A 179 -3.48 -14.47 19.57
CA GLN A 179 -2.84 -13.46 20.43
C GLN A 179 -1.87 -12.60 19.62
N SER A 180 -1.05 -13.22 18.77
CA SER A 180 -0.17 -12.49 17.84
C SER A 180 -0.97 -11.61 16.88
N PHE A 181 -2.12 -12.08 16.39
CA PHE A 181 -3.00 -11.30 15.52
C PHE A 181 -3.50 -10.00 16.19
N HIS A 182 -3.78 -10.05 17.49
CA HIS A 182 -4.18 -8.87 18.27
C HIS A 182 -2.99 -7.96 18.61
N GLU A 183 -1.87 -8.53 19.04
CA GLU A 183 -0.66 -7.79 19.39
C GLU A 183 -0.06 -7.01 18.20
N TRP A 184 -0.13 -7.58 16.99
CA TRP A 184 0.42 -6.98 15.78
C TRP A 184 -0.51 -5.96 15.11
N ARG A 185 -1.73 -5.74 15.64
CA ARG A 185 -2.73 -4.81 15.07
C ARG A 185 -2.97 -4.99 13.56
N LEU A 186 -2.86 -6.24 13.08
CA LEU A 186 -3.08 -6.60 11.68
C LEU A 186 -4.40 -6.05 11.09
N PRO A 187 -5.54 -6.09 11.82
CA PRO A 187 -6.78 -5.49 11.34
C PRO A 187 -6.68 -3.98 11.07
N GLU A 188 -5.94 -3.24 11.91
CA GLU A 188 -5.76 -1.80 11.74
C GLU A 188 -4.88 -1.51 10.53
N VAL A 189 -3.80 -2.28 10.34
CA VAL A 189 -2.90 -2.15 9.19
C VAL A 189 -3.65 -2.40 7.89
N VAL A 190 -4.43 -3.49 7.82
CA VAL A 190 -5.21 -3.84 6.61
C VAL A 190 -6.30 -2.81 6.34
N GLY A 191 -6.96 -2.31 7.39
CA GLY A 191 -7.97 -1.25 7.27
C GLY A 191 -7.38 0.08 6.79
N LEU A 192 -6.11 0.38 7.09
CA LEU A 192 -5.45 1.63 6.70
C LEU A 192 -4.90 1.60 5.27
N GLN A 193 -4.64 0.42 4.69
CA GLN A 193 -4.04 0.31 3.36
C GLN A 193 -4.81 1.02 2.24
N PRO A 194 -6.15 0.90 2.15
CA PRO A 194 -6.90 1.66 1.14
C PRO A 194 -6.73 3.17 1.31
N LEU A 195 -6.63 3.70 2.53
CA LEU A 195 -6.47 5.14 2.77
C LEU A 195 -5.15 5.67 2.21
N PHE A 196 -4.04 4.94 2.38
CA PHE A 196 -2.76 5.32 1.78
C PHE A 196 -2.83 5.34 0.25
N LEU A 197 -3.53 4.37 -0.33
CA LEU A 197 -3.70 4.28 -1.77
C LEU A 197 -4.51 5.45 -2.34
N HIS A 198 -5.59 5.83 -1.67
CA HIS A 198 -6.39 7.01 -2.04
C HIS A 198 -5.60 8.31 -1.84
N THR A 199 -4.78 8.38 -0.80
CA THR A 199 -3.89 9.53 -0.57
C THR A 199 -2.87 9.67 -1.71
N SER A 200 -2.27 8.56 -2.14
CA SER A 200 -1.37 8.53 -3.28
C SER A 200 -2.06 8.99 -4.58
N LEU A 201 -3.30 8.52 -4.81
CA LEU A 201 -4.11 8.97 -5.94
C LEU A 201 -4.37 10.48 -5.91
N GLY A 202 -4.67 11.05 -4.73
CA GLY A 202 -4.87 12.48 -4.55
C GLY A 202 -3.61 13.30 -4.87
N ILE A 203 -2.45 12.85 -4.39
CA ILE A 203 -1.15 13.49 -4.68
C ILE A 203 -0.87 13.46 -6.19
N PHE A 204 -1.10 12.33 -6.84
CA PHE A 204 -0.90 12.20 -8.28
C PHE A 204 -1.88 13.07 -9.08
N ALA A 205 -3.15 13.15 -8.67
CA ALA A 205 -4.14 14.00 -9.33
C ALA A 205 -3.72 15.48 -9.30
N ILE A 206 -3.16 15.95 -8.18
CA ILE A 206 -2.60 17.30 -8.08
C ILE A 206 -1.44 17.48 -9.06
N ALA A 207 -0.49 16.54 -9.10
CA ALA A 207 0.63 16.58 -10.04
C ALA A 207 0.16 16.64 -11.50
N PHE A 208 -0.85 15.84 -11.84
CA PHE A 208 -1.43 15.76 -13.18
C PHE A 208 -2.16 17.05 -13.59
N ILE A 209 -2.95 17.64 -12.68
CA ILE A 209 -3.63 18.93 -12.94
C ILE A 209 -2.59 20.04 -13.16
N VAL A 210 -1.55 20.10 -12.32
CA VAL A 210 -0.47 21.09 -12.48
C VAL A 210 0.26 20.86 -13.80
N PHE A 211 0.52 19.62 -14.20
CA PHE A 211 1.11 19.30 -15.49
C PHE A 211 0.24 19.80 -16.66
N ILE A 212 -1.06 19.52 -16.67
CA ILE A 212 -1.98 19.99 -17.72
C ILE A 212 -2.02 21.52 -17.79
N TYR A 213 -1.97 22.21 -16.65
CA TYR A 213 -2.00 23.67 -16.63
C TYR A 213 -0.72 24.30 -17.21
N ASN A 214 0.42 23.61 -17.14
CA ASN A 214 1.71 24.09 -17.65
C ASN A 214 2.01 23.60 -19.08
N LEU A 215 1.15 22.75 -19.67
CA LEU A 215 1.25 22.28 -21.05
C LEU A 215 0.78 23.38 -22.02
#